data_AF-A0A5C6ZPF2-F1
#
_entry.id   AF-A0A5C6ZPF2-F1
#
_cell.length_a   1.000
_cell.length_b   1.000
_cell.length_c   1.000
_cell.angle_alpha   90.00
_cell.angle_beta   90.00
_cell.angle_gamma   90.00
#
_symmetry.space_group_name_H-M   'P 1'
#
loop_
_entity.id
_entity.type
_entity.pdbx_description
1 polymer ?
#
loop_
_entity_poly.entity_id
_entity_poly.type
_entity_poly.pdbx_seq_one_letter_code
_entity_poly.pdbx_strand_id
1 'polypeptide(L)'
;MSQEIKHKENDTRGMFYMEDDKGITSELTYTKQDNGVLVIDHTETRSELEGKGLASMLLKRSVEYAREKNYKIDPLCPFAEVKFDEHKEYRDVLAS
;
A
#
# COMPACT_ATOMS: atom_id res chain seq x y z
N MET A 1 -7.05 -3.05 -21.34
CA MET A 1 -6.50 -3.71 -20.14
C MET A 1 -6.67 -2.76 -18.98
N SER A 2 -7.71 -2.96 -18.17
CA SER A 2 -8.00 -2.18 -16.98
C SER A 2 -7.13 -2.71 -15.85
N GLN A 3 -6.05 -2.00 -15.54
CA GLN A 3 -5.26 -2.25 -14.33
C GLN A 3 -6.05 -1.72 -13.13
N GLU A 4 -6.97 -2.55 -12.61
CA GLU A 4 -7.77 -2.22 -11.44
C GLU A 4 -7.04 -2.65 -10.16
N ILE A 5 -6.99 -1.75 -9.17
CA ILE A 5 -6.45 -2.08 -7.85
C ILE A 5 -7.53 -2.84 -7.08
N LYS A 6 -7.23 -4.09 -6.74
CA LYS A 6 -8.06 -4.91 -5.88
C LYS A 6 -7.63 -4.73 -4.43
N HIS A 7 -8.60 -4.77 -3.53
CA HIS A 7 -8.38 -4.66 -2.10
C HIS A 7 -9.05 -5.84 -1.41
N LYS A 8 -8.28 -6.57 -0.59
CA LYS A 8 -8.75 -7.67 0.23
C LYS A 8 -8.33 -7.42 1.65
N GLU A 9 -9.27 -7.39 2.59
CA GLU A 9 -8.96 -7.21 4.00
C GLU A 9 -9.75 -8.15 4.91
N ASN A 10 -9.21 -8.36 6.10
CA ASN A 10 -9.84 -9.05 7.22
C ASN A 10 -9.76 -8.17 8.48
N ASP A 11 -10.06 -8.74 9.64
CA ASP A 11 -10.12 -8.01 10.91
C ASP A 11 -8.74 -7.44 11.34
N THR A 12 -7.64 -8.13 11.02
CA THR A 12 -6.29 -7.80 11.51
C THR A 12 -5.28 -7.46 10.41
N ARG A 13 -5.55 -7.77 9.14
CA ARG A 13 -4.65 -7.58 8.00
C ARG A 13 -5.43 -7.20 6.75
N GLY A 14 -4.73 -6.61 5.78
CA GLY A 14 -5.25 -6.42 4.43
C GLY A 14 -4.14 -6.42 3.39
N MET A 15 -4.57 -6.43 2.14
CA MET A 15 -3.73 -6.56 0.96
C MET A 15 -4.36 -5.80 -0.19
N PHE A 16 -3.60 -4.87 -0.77
CA PHE A 16 -3.89 -4.25 -2.04
C PHE A 16 -3.05 -4.94 -3.12
N TYR A 17 -3.67 -5.31 -4.24
CA TYR A 17 -2.94 -6.00 -5.31
C TYR A 17 -3.52 -5.68 -6.68
N MET A 18 -2.68 -5.81 -7.69
CA MET A 18 -3.02 -5.69 -9.10
C MET A 18 -2.62 -7.00 -9.78
N GLU A 19 -3.42 -7.45 -10.73
CA GLU A 19 -3.15 -8.67 -11.47
C GLU A 19 -3.43 -8.49 -12.97
N ASP A 20 -2.74 -9.29 -13.78
CA ASP A 20 -2.93 -9.41 -15.21
C ASP A 20 -3.18 -10.88 -15.59
N ASP A 21 -3.19 -11.18 -16.89
CA ASP A 21 -3.41 -12.54 -17.40
C ASP A 21 -2.35 -13.55 -16.91
N LYS A 22 -1.20 -13.09 -16.41
CA LYS A 22 -0.11 -13.88 -15.85
C LYS A 22 -0.11 -13.91 -14.31
N GLY A 23 -1.12 -13.34 -13.66
CA GLY A 23 -1.28 -13.32 -12.19
C GLY A 23 -0.90 -11.97 -11.54
N ILE A 24 -0.53 -12.00 -10.26
CA ILE A 24 -0.23 -10.79 -9.48
C ILE A 24 0.97 -10.05 -10.10
N THR A 25 0.74 -8.79 -10.42
CA THR A 25 1.73 -7.86 -10.97
C THR A 25 2.38 -7.01 -9.88
N SER A 26 1.61 -6.63 -8.87
CA SER A 26 2.10 -5.94 -7.68
C SER A 26 1.18 -6.21 -6.51
N GLU A 27 1.75 -6.29 -5.32
CA GLU A 27 1.03 -6.43 -4.07
C GLU A 27 1.61 -5.56 -2.97
N LEU A 28 0.76 -5.18 -2.02
CA LEU A 28 1.05 -4.42 -0.82
C LEU A 28 0.23 -5.01 0.30
N THR A 29 0.88 -5.52 1.34
CA THR A 29 0.21 -6.02 2.54
C THR A 29 0.33 -5.03 3.69
N TYR A 30 -0.67 -5.04 4.56
CA TYR A 30 -0.65 -4.27 5.78
C TYR A 30 -1.32 -5.03 6.94
N THR A 31 -0.95 -4.66 8.15
CA THR A 31 -1.56 -5.11 9.41
C THR A 31 -2.32 -3.97 10.07
N LYS A 32 -3.50 -4.25 10.60
CA LYS A 32 -4.31 -3.31 11.38
C LYS A 32 -3.95 -3.47 12.84
N GLN A 33 -3.58 -2.36 13.47
CA GLN A 33 -3.36 -2.26 14.90
C GLN A 33 -4.61 -1.72 15.59
N ASP A 34 -4.83 -2.12 16.84
CA ASP A 34 -6.03 -1.73 17.62
C ASP A 34 -6.14 -0.21 17.85
N ASN A 35 -5.01 0.50 17.77
CA ASN A 35 -4.93 1.96 17.88
C ASN A 35 -5.29 2.70 16.58
N GLY A 36 -5.74 1.99 15.54
CA GLY A 36 -6.07 2.58 14.24
C GLY A 36 -4.86 2.88 13.36
N VAL A 37 -3.75 2.18 13.55
CA VAL A 37 -2.56 2.25 12.69
C VAL A 37 -2.53 1.06 11.71
N LEU A 38 -2.27 1.34 10.44
CA LEU A 38 -2.04 0.38 9.37
C LEU A 38 -0.54 0.25 9.15
N VAL A 39 0.04 -0.87 9.55
CA VAL A 39 1.46 -1.14 9.39
C VAL A 39 1.68 -1.80 8.04
N ILE A 40 2.35 -1.12 7.12
CA ILE A 40 2.69 -1.65 5.78
C ILE A 40 3.96 -2.48 5.93
N ASP A 41 3.81 -3.80 5.96
CA ASP A 41 4.89 -4.75 6.24
C ASP A 41 5.58 -5.26 4.97
N HIS A 42 4.87 -5.31 3.84
CA HIS A 42 5.43 -5.81 2.58
C HIS A 42 4.86 -5.08 1.36
N THR A 43 5.71 -4.82 0.37
CA THR A 43 5.31 -4.29 -0.93
C THR A 43 6.25 -4.86 -1.98
N GLU A 44 5.69 -5.51 -2.99
CA GLU A 44 6.46 -6.13 -4.05
C GLU A 44 5.78 -5.88 -5.40
N THR A 45 6.59 -5.78 -6.45
CA THR A 45 6.15 -5.72 -7.84
C THR A 45 6.92 -6.77 -8.60
N ARG A 46 6.25 -7.48 -9.52
CA ARG A 46 6.91 -8.41 -10.43
C ARG A 46 8.04 -7.69 -11.17
N SER A 47 9.23 -8.29 -11.22
CA SER A 47 10.46 -7.67 -11.73
C SER A 47 10.34 -7.09 -13.15
N GLU A 48 9.53 -7.70 -14.02
CA GLU A 48 9.27 -7.22 -15.39
C GLU A 48 8.50 -5.87 -15.44
N LEU A 49 7.89 -5.49 -14.32
CA LEU A 49 7.03 -4.32 -14.15
C LEU A 49 7.57 -3.35 -13.09
N GLU A 50 8.71 -3.66 -12.47
CA GLU A 50 9.43 -2.72 -11.63
C GLU A 50 9.78 -1.45 -12.42
N GLY A 51 9.82 -0.31 -11.74
CA GLY A 51 10.04 0.98 -12.37
C GLY A 51 8.83 1.56 -13.13
N LYS A 52 7.72 0.82 -13.26
CA LYS A 52 6.46 1.35 -13.84
C LYS A 52 5.55 2.06 -12.82
N GLY A 53 5.97 2.12 -11.56
CA GLY A 53 5.23 2.81 -10.50
C GLY A 53 4.03 2.04 -9.94
N LEU A 54 3.90 0.74 -10.19
CA LEU A 54 2.76 -0.06 -9.71
C LEU A 54 2.68 -0.10 -8.17
N ALA A 55 3.81 -0.37 -7.49
CA ALA A 55 3.87 -0.30 -6.04
C ALA A 55 3.47 1.08 -5.48
N SER A 56 3.87 2.16 -6.16
CA SER A 56 3.45 3.52 -5.77
C SER A 56 1.95 3.73 -5.95
N MET A 57 1.32 3.14 -6.97
CA MET A 57 -0.13 3.20 -7.15
C MET A 57 -0.87 2.48 -6.02
N LEU A 58 -0.39 1.29 -5.61
CA LEU A 58 -0.92 0.56 -4.47
C LEU A 58 -0.77 1.34 -3.17
N LEU A 59 0.42 1.91 -2.95
CA LEU A 59 0.71 2.73 -1.77
C LEU A 59 -0.22 3.95 -1.70
N LYS A 60 -0.37 4.68 -2.81
CA LYS A 60 -1.31 5.80 -2.89
C LYS A 60 -2.74 5.38 -2.53
N ARG A 61 -3.20 4.24 -3.05
CA ARG A 61 -4.54 3.72 -2.73
C ARG A 61 -4.67 3.36 -1.24
N SER A 62 -3.64 2.81 -0.62
CA SER A 62 -3.61 2.54 0.83
C SER A 62 -3.65 3.82 1.66
N VAL A 63 -2.97 4.88 1.23
CA VAL A 63 -3.01 6.21 1.85
C VAL A 63 -4.42 6.80 1.77
N GLU A 64 -5.05 6.74 0.60
CA GLU A 64 -6.43 7.19 0.43
C GLU A 64 -7.39 6.39 1.32
N TYR A 65 -7.24 5.07 1.39
CA TYR A 65 -8.03 4.22 2.28
C TYR A 65 -7.85 4.61 3.76
N ALA A 66 -6.61 4.83 4.19
CA ALA A 66 -6.33 5.28 5.55
C ALA A 66 -6.99 6.62 5.84
N ARG A 67 -6.91 7.57 4.90
CA ARG A 67 -7.57 8.88 5.00
C ARG A 67 -9.09 8.76 5.10
N GLU A 68 -9.72 7.95 4.25
CA GLU A 68 -11.16 7.70 4.24
C GLU A 68 -11.65 7.08 5.56
N LYS A 69 -10.85 6.21 6.16
CA LYS A 69 -11.18 5.49 7.39
C LYS A 69 -10.66 6.16 8.67
N ASN A 70 -9.97 7.30 8.55
CA ASN A 70 -9.27 7.97 9.65
C ASN A 70 -8.23 7.06 10.34
N TYR A 71 -7.63 6.13 9.59
CA TYR A 71 -6.47 5.38 10.04
C TYR A 71 -5.18 6.14 9.78
N LYS A 72 -4.14 5.76 10.52
CA LYS A 72 -2.76 6.16 10.27
C LYS A 72 -1.99 5.04 9.57
N ILE A 73 -0.86 5.34 8.96
CA ILE A 73 0.02 4.39 8.29
C ILE A 73 1.39 4.43 8.94
N ASP A 74 1.92 3.25 9.24
CA ASP A 74 3.30 3.03 9.67
C ASP A 74 4.05 2.25 8.57
N PRO A 75 4.93 2.92 7.80
CA PRO A 75 5.61 2.33 6.65
C PRO A 75 6.86 1.53 7.08
N LEU A 76 6.68 0.34 7.64
CA LEU A 76 7.80 -0.53 8.04
C LEU A 76 8.62 -1.07 6.86
N CYS A 77 8.01 -1.22 5.68
CA CYS A 77 8.74 -1.62 4.49
C CYS A 77 9.65 -0.46 3.99
N PRO A 78 10.94 -0.69 3.71
CA PRO A 78 11.86 0.37 3.25
C PRO A 78 11.37 1.09 1.99
N PHE A 79 10.67 0.38 1.09
CA PHE A 79 10.06 0.99 -0.08
C PHE A 79 9.00 2.02 0.31
N ALA A 80 8.12 1.67 1.26
CA ALA A 80 7.07 2.57 1.73
C ALA A 80 7.68 3.77 2.44
N GLU A 81 8.68 3.57 3.30
CA GLU A 81 9.38 4.65 4.02
C GLU A 81 9.94 5.70 3.04
N VAL A 82 10.72 5.26 2.04
CA VAL A 82 11.27 6.15 1.01
C VAL A 82 10.16 6.90 0.27
N LYS A 83 9.05 6.24 -0.06
CA LYS A 83 7.93 6.89 -0.74
C LYS A 83 7.22 7.91 0.14
N PHE A 84 7.07 7.65 1.44
CA PHE A 84 6.52 8.60 2.40
C PHE A 84 7.42 9.84 2.55
N ASP A 85 8.73 9.68 2.47
CA ASP A 85 9.69 10.78 2.50
C ASP A 85 9.68 11.62 1.22
N GLU A 86 9.58 10.98 0.05
CA GLU A 86 9.45 11.65 -1.24
C GLU A 86 8.12 12.41 -1.36
N HIS A 87 7.03 11.85 -0.83
CA HIS A 87 5.67 12.36 -0.96
C HIS A 87 5.19 13.01 0.34
N LYS A 88 5.48 14.31 0.48
CA LYS A 88 5.00 15.13 1.62
C LYS A 88 3.48 15.10 1.82
N GLU A 89 2.72 14.81 0.76
CA GLU A 89 1.26 14.67 0.81
C GLU A 89 0.78 13.45 1.62
N TYR A 90 1.64 12.47 1.92
CA TYR A 90 1.30 11.27 2.71
C TYR A 90 1.49 11.49 4.22
N ARG A 91 2.12 12.60 4.61
CA ARG A 91 2.40 12.93 6.02
C ARG A 91 1.15 13.15 6.86
N ASP A 92 0.01 13.41 6.24
CA ASP A 92 -1.26 13.58 6.94
C ASP A 92 -1.78 12.27 7.54
N VAL A 93 -1.49 11.13 6.89
CA VAL A 93 -1.83 9.79 7.38
C VAL A 93 -0.67 9.09 8.07
N LEU A 94 0.53 9.67 8.14
CA LEU A 94 1.67 9.04 8.83
C LEU A 94 1.39 8.90 10.34
N ALA A 95 1.66 7.72 10.90
CA ALA A 95 1.44 7.41 12.32
C ALA A 95 2.44 8.09 13.25
N SER A 96 3.66 8.36 12.78
CA SER A 96 4.70 9.12 13.47
C SER A 96 5.88 9.39 12.54
#